data_AF-A0A396EML3-F1
#
_entry.id   AF-A0A396EML3-F1
#
_cell.length_a   1.000
_cell.length_b   1.000
_cell.length_c   1.000
_cell.angle_alpha   90.00
_cell.angle_beta   90.00
_cell.angle_gamma   90.00
#
_symmetry.space_group_name_H-M   'P 1'
#
loop_
_entity.id
_entity.type
_entity.pdbx_description
1 polymer ?
#
loop_
_entity_poly.entity_id
_entity_poly.type
_entity_poly.pdbx_seq_one_letter_code
_entity_poly.pdbx_strand_id
1 'polypeptide(L)' 'MAEESKYAYDEESVKVIIEWAQTAQLPKKVMLSEAEHIFDTSLYVNANICDIKQHYPDAFYNPAIDRLCRLKEIIEGAAK' A
#
# COMPACT_ATOMS: atom_id res chain seq x y z
N MET A 1 10.69 -18.65 -5.31
CA MET A 1 9.62 -18.09 -6.15
C MET A 1 9.92 -16.61 -6.22
N ALA A 2 10.50 -16.13 -7.32
CA ALA A 2 10.69 -14.69 -7.50
C ALA A 2 9.33 -14.15 -7.94
N GLU A 3 8.59 -13.55 -7.03
CA GLU A 3 7.44 -12.73 -7.41
C GLU A 3 7.99 -11.62 -8.30
N GLU A 4 7.65 -11.69 -9.58
CA GLU A 4 7.89 -10.63 -10.54
C GLU A 4 7.23 -9.38 -9.96
N SER A 5 8.03 -8.37 -9.62
CA SER A 5 7.57 -7.14 -8.97
C SER A 5 6.45 -6.52 -9.80
N LYS A 6 5.20 -6.71 -9.39
CA LYS A 6 4.00 -6.26 -10.12
C LYS A 6 3.94 -4.72 -10.20
N TYR A 7 4.64 -4.04 -9.30
CA TYR A 7 4.61 -2.59 -9.16
C TYR A 7 5.99 -1.97 -9.38
N ALA A 8 5.98 -0.71 -9.79
CA ALA A 8 7.19 0.06 -9.99
C ALA A 8 7.63 0.68 -8.65
N TYR A 9 8.91 0.52 -8.32
CA TYR A 9 9.53 1.03 -7.10
C TYR A 9 10.41 2.25 -7.36
N ASP A 10 10.22 2.93 -8.49
CA ASP A 10 10.88 4.21 -8.75
C ASP A 10 10.36 5.30 -7.82
N GLU A 11 11.17 6.34 -7.63
CA GLU A 11 10.86 7.40 -6.67
C GLU A 11 9.53 8.12 -6.99
N GLU A 12 9.17 8.23 -8.27
CA GLU A 12 7.90 8.82 -8.68
C GLU A 12 6.73 7.95 -8.24
N SER A 13 6.75 6.66 -8.60
CA SER A 13 5.72 5.69 -8.23
C SER A 13 5.53 5.59 -6.72
N VAL A 14 6.64 5.61 -5.96
CA VAL A 14 6.63 5.59 -4.49
C VAL A 14 6.01 6.87 -3.91
N LYS A 15 6.34 8.04 -4.46
CA LYS A 15 5.69 9.30 -4.04
C LYS A 15 4.21 9.29 -4.35
N VAL A 16 3.83 8.88 -5.56
CA VAL A 16 2.42 8.81 -5.99
C VAL A 16 1.60 7.90 -5.08
N ILE A 17 2.10 6.72 -4.71
CA ILE A 17 1.37 5.82 -3.83
C ILE A 17 1.25 6.38 -2.41
N ILE A 18 2.30 7.03 -1.88
CA ILE A 18 2.24 7.70 -0.57
C ILE A 18 1.22 8.84 -0.61
N GLU A 19 1.25 9.70 -1.62
CA GLU A 19 0.32 10.82 -1.76
C GLU A 19 -1.13 10.34 -1.90
N TRP A 20 -1.37 9.31 -2.72
CA TRP A 20 -2.68 8.66 -2.80
C TRP A 20 -3.09 8.14 -1.42
N ALA A 21 -2.23 7.43 -0.72
CA ALA A 21 -2.55 6.83 0.57
C ALA A 21 -2.84 7.87 1.67
N GLN A 22 -2.26 9.08 1.57
CA GLN A 22 -2.53 10.19 2.49
C GLN A 22 -3.80 10.98 2.15
N THR A 23 -4.20 11.03 0.87
CA THR A 23 -5.32 11.87 0.40
C THR A 23 -6.59 11.07 0.11
N ALA A 24 -6.48 9.77 -0.11
CA ALA A 24 -7.59 8.89 -0.38
C ALA A 24 -8.53 8.78 0.83
N GLN A 25 -9.83 8.76 0.56
CA GLN A 25 -10.83 8.43 1.58
C GLN A 25 -10.85 6.92 1.78
N LEU A 26 -10.09 6.47 2.77
CA LEU A 26 -10.00 5.05 3.11
C LEU A 26 -11.14 4.66 4.05
N PRO A 27 -11.87 3.56 3.78
CA PRO A 27 -12.87 3.04 4.70
C PRO A 27 -12.19 2.52 5.96
N LYS A 28 -12.87 2.60 7.10
CA LYS A 28 -12.29 2.21 8.40
C LYS A 28 -11.81 0.76 8.44
N LYS A 29 -12.52 -0.13 7.73
CA LYS A 29 -12.20 -1.56 7.63
C LYS A 29 -12.15 -1.97 6.16
N VAL A 30 -11.15 -2.77 5.80
CA VAL A 30 -10.99 -3.34 4.45
C VAL A 30 -10.73 -4.83 4.60
N MET A 31 -11.48 -5.65 3.87
CA MET A 31 -11.18 -7.07 3.71
C MET A 31 -10.37 -7.22 2.42
N LEU A 32 -9.09 -7.57 2.54
CA LEU A 32 -8.24 -7.85 1.37
C LEU A 32 -8.49 -9.25 0.83
N SER A 33 -8.84 -10.18 1.72
CA SER A 33 -9.25 -11.56 1.43
C SER A 33 -10.05 -12.12 2.62
N GLU A 34 -10.60 -13.33 2.53
CA GLU A 34 -11.31 -13.99 3.65
C GLU A 34 -10.44 -14.16 4.91
N ALA A 35 -9.11 -14.19 4.77
CA ALA A 35 -8.16 -14.32 5.89
C ALA A 35 -7.45 -13.01 6.24
N GLU A 36 -7.40 -12.04 5.33
CA GLU A 36 -6.67 -10.78 5.51
C GLU A 36 -7.66 -9.62 5.74
N HIS A 37 -7.93 -9.32 7.02
CA HIS A 37 -8.82 -8.23 7.41
C HIS A 37 -8.03 -7.08 8.02
N ILE A 38 -8.12 -5.92 7.40
CA ILE A 38 -7.63 -4.66 7.96
C ILE A 38 -8.74 -4.04 8.80
N PHE A 39 -8.53 -4.00 10.12
CA PHE A 39 -9.49 -3.42 11.06
C PHE A 39 -9.43 -1.90 11.18
N ASP A 40 -8.26 -1.33 10.88
CA ASP A 40 -8.02 0.10 10.85
C ASP A 40 -7.11 0.45 9.67
N THR A 41 -7.73 0.81 8.55
CA THR A 41 -7.04 1.07 7.29
C THR A 41 -6.11 2.27 7.38
N SER A 42 -6.48 3.28 8.17
CA SER A 42 -5.65 4.46 8.37
C SER A 42 -4.37 4.11 9.13
N LEU A 43 -4.46 3.27 10.17
CA LEU A 43 -3.28 2.80 10.89
C LEU A 43 -2.39 1.93 9.99
N TYR A 44 -2.99 1.01 9.25
CA TYR A 44 -2.28 0.15 8.30
C TYR A 44 -1.50 0.97 7.26
N VAL A 45 -2.16 1.96 6.64
CA VAL A 45 -1.54 2.84 5.65
C VAL A 45 -0.41 3.66 6.27
N ASN A 46 -0.65 4.26 7.44
CA ASN A 46 0.38 5.06 8.12
C ASN A 46 1.61 4.25 8.49
N ALA A 47 1.45 2.99 8.94
CA ALA A 47 2.57 2.11 9.24
C ALA A 47 3.43 1.85 7.98
N ASN A 48 2.79 1.48 6.86
CA ASN A 48 3.51 1.24 5.60
C ASN A 48 4.17 2.52 5.05
N ILE A 49 3.52 3.68 5.13
CA ILE A 49 4.15 4.96 4.74
C ILE A 49 5.37 5.27 5.61
N CYS A 50 5.29 4.99 6.91
CA CYS A 50 6.38 5.23 7.86
C CYS A 50 7.59 4.34 7.55
N ASP A 51 7.35 3.06 7.24
CA ASP A 51 8.41 2.12 6.81
C ASP A 51 9.06 2.59 5.50
N ILE A 52 8.27 2.97 4.50
CA ILE A 52 8.79 3.46 3.22
C ILE A 52 9.62 4.73 3.43
N LYS A 53 9.13 5.71 4.21
CA LYS A 53 9.87 6.97 4.43
C LYS A 53 11.18 6.78 5.20
N GLN A 54 11.27 5.80 6.09
CA GLN A 54 12.46 5.55 6.89
C GLN A 54 13.51 4.72 6.14
N HIS A 55 13.06 3.82 5.26
CA HIS A 55 13.92 2.79 4.71
C HIS A 55 14.10 2.86 3.19
N TYR A 56 13.22 3.53 2.45
CA TYR A 56 13.41 3.70 1.01
C TYR A 56 14.73 4.45 0.72
N PRO A 57 15.56 3.99 -0.25
CA PRO A 57 15.26 2.99 -1.30
C PRO A 57 15.69 1.54 -1.00
N ASP A 58 15.71 1.11 0.25
CA ASP A 58 16.02 -0.28 0.61
C ASP A 58 14.95 -1.25 0.08
N ALA A 59 15.36 -2.14 -0.83
CA ALA A 59 14.50 -3.12 -1.47
C ALA A 59 13.87 -4.12 -0.47
N PHE A 60 14.45 -4.31 0.72
CA PHE A 60 13.86 -5.12 1.77
C PHE A 60 12.47 -4.60 2.21
N TYR A 61 12.23 -3.29 2.05
CA TYR A 61 10.98 -2.63 2.42
C TYR A 61 10.02 -2.42 1.25
N ASN A 62 10.36 -2.90 0.04
CA ASN A 62 9.44 -2.94 -1.10
C ASN A 62 8.07 -3.59 -0.80
N PRO A 63 7.96 -4.61 0.09
CA PRO A 63 6.65 -5.15 0.49
C PRO A 63 5.69 -4.11 1.07
N ALA A 64 6.18 -3.01 1.67
CA ALA A 64 5.32 -1.93 2.15
C ALA A 64 4.68 -1.16 0.98
N ILE A 65 5.41 -0.99 -0.12
CA ILE A 65 4.93 -0.37 -1.36
C ILE A 65 3.89 -1.28 -2.02
N ASP A 66 4.19 -2.58 -2.17
CA ASP A 66 3.25 -3.59 -2.69
C ASP A 66 1.91 -3.59 -1.94
N ARG A 67 1.97 -3.54 -0.60
CA ARG A 67 0.79 -3.51 0.26
C ARG A 67 -0.09 -2.29 -0.01
N LEU A 68 0.50 -1.10 -0.19
CA LEU A 68 -0.24 0.11 -0.50
C LEU A 68 -0.83 0.06 -1.92
N CYS A 69 -0.07 -0.44 -2.90
CA CYS A 69 -0.55 -0.62 -4.28
C CYS A 69 -1.71 -1.60 -4.36
N ARG A 70 -1.63 -2.76 -3.68
CA ARG A 70 -2.71 -3.75 -3.62
C ARG A 70 -3.94 -3.17 -2.92
N LEU A 71 -3.75 -2.41 -1.83
CA LEU A 71 -4.85 -1.72 -1.16
C LEU A 71 -5.53 -0.73 -2.10
N LYS A 72 -4.76 0.05 -2.88
CA LYS A 72 -5.27 0.97 -3.89
C LYS A 72 -6.13 0.27 -4.93
N GLU A 73 -5.64 -0.82 -5.51
CA GLU A 73 -6.41 -1.63 -6.47
C GLU A 73 -7.72 -2.14 -5.88
N ILE A 74 -7.75 -2.51 -4.59
CA ILE A 74 -8.96 -3.00 -3.92
C ILE A 74 -9.94 -1.87 -3.65
N ILE A 75 -9.48 -0.71 -3.17
CA ILE A 75 -10.34 0.45 -2.89
C ILE A 75 -10.94 1.00 -4.18
N GLU A 76 -10.13 1.16 -5.23
CA GLU A 76 -10.60 1.66 -6.52
C GLU A 76 -11.38 0.61 -7.32
N GLY A 77 -11.03 -0.67 -7.18
CA GLY A 77 -11.72 -1.79 -7.82
C GLY A 77 -13.06 -2.14 -7.17
N ALA A 78 -13.18 -1.98 -5.85
CA ALA A 78 -14.45 -2.16 -5.13
C ALA A 78 -15.44 -1.00 -5.33
N ALA A 79 -14.97 0.14 -5.87
CA ALA A 79 -15.82 1.29 -6.20
C ALA A 79 -16.55 1.16 -7.55
N LYS A 80 -16.53 -0.03 -8.18
CA LYS A 80 -17.09 -0.30 -9.51
C LYS A 80 -18.32 -1.17 -9.48
#